data_AF-A0A5C6G9F1-F1
#
_entry.id   AF-A0A5C6G9F1-F1
#
_cell.length_a   1.000
_cell.length_b   1.000
_cell.length_c   1.000
_cell.angle_alpha   90.00
_cell.angle_beta   90.00
_cell.angle_gamma   90.00
#
_symmetry.space_group_name_H-M   'P 1'
#
loop_
_entity.id
_entity.type
_entity.pdbx_description
1 polymer ?
#
loop_
_entity_poly.entity_id
_entity_poly.type
_entity_poly.pdbx_seq_one_letter_code
_entity_poly.pdbx_strand_id
1 'polypeptide(L)'
;MGEENRDLIRLAGEYADKDIDLYELLGVDALTAKEDIHRAWRKRSVKYHPDKARENFDAEKWELLEKARDVLSEDNARAVYDAASQAKLLRKQEREAMDKERKKFADDLEARENAAKTVREERQQKDLEMLQKERERLAEQQRMHDDEARRQAEAAQEVEDLAEARRRLKEKKDDRARRRQAKESMKATFGSTSKPSGPANGIINVPGDYIADLGVNKQYWELVCDKLRAVQAVRNLQKEDTPAEVLQEAERVVQEVRHKIHEAEVRYERETATT
;
A
#
# COMPACT_ATOMS: atom_id res chain seq x y z
N MET A 1 -28.41 85.54 20.32
CA MET A 1 -27.92 84.32 19.65
C MET A 1 -27.03 83.54 20.62
N GLY A 2 -27.44 83.24 21.86
CA GLY A 2 -28.53 82.35 22.27
C GLY A 2 -27.95 80.94 22.42
N GLU A 3 -27.55 80.53 23.63
CA GLU A 3 -26.86 79.26 23.93
C GLU A 3 -27.57 78.03 23.33
N GLU A 4 -28.91 78.07 23.29
CA GLU A 4 -29.80 77.06 22.70
C GLU A 4 -29.43 76.69 21.25
N ASN A 5 -29.03 77.65 20.41
CA ASN A 5 -28.67 77.34 19.01
C ASN A 5 -27.35 76.55 18.92
N ARG A 6 -26.40 76.79 19.85
CA ARG A 6 -25.15 76.01 19.91
C ARG A 6 -25.41 74.58 20.36
N ASP A 7 -26.34 74.42 21.30
CA ASP A 7 -26.74 73.10 21.78
C ASP A 7 -27.46 72.29 20.70
N LEU A 8 -28.32 72.93 19.90
CA LEU A 8 -28.99 72.28 18.76
C LEU A 8 -28.02 71.85 17.67
N ILE A 9 -26.99 72.66 17.38
CA ILE A 9 -25.93 72.28 16.43
C ILE A 9 -25.13 71.07 16.93
N ARG A 10 -24.80 71.04 18.23
CA ARG A 10 -24.12 69.89 18.83
C ARG A 10 -24.98 68.63 18.75
N LEU A 11 -26.27 68.78 19.08
CA LEU A 11 -27.25 67.70 19.06
C LEU A 11 -27.47 67.16 17.64
N ALA A 12 -27.49 68.03 16.64
CA ALA A 12 -27.54 67.66 15.23
C ALA A 12 -26.36 66.76 14.82
N GLY A 13 -25.14 67.13 15.22
CA GLY A 13 -23.97 66.29 14.98
C GLY A 13 -24.06 64.93 15.68
N GLU A 14 -24.48 64.91 16.94
CA GLU A 14 -24.63 63.67 17.71
C GLU A 14 -25.67 62.71 17.10
N TYR A 15 -26.79 63.23 16.60
CA TYR A 15 -27.81 62.40 15.95
C TYR A 15 -27.40 61.87 14.58
N ALA A 16 -26.65 62.67 13.80
CA ALA A 16 -26.06 62.19 12.56
C ALA A 16 -25.06 61.06 12.81
N ASP A 17 -24.29 61.13 13.91
CA ASP A 17 -23.37 60.07 14.31
C ASP A 17 -24.11 58.80 14.78
N LYS A 18 -25.23 58.94 15.50
CA LYS A 18 -26.04 57.83 16.04
C LYS A 18 -26.87 57.04 15.00
N ASP A 19 -26.80 57.38 13.71
CA ASP A 19 -27.61 56.73 12.64
C ASP A 19 -29.12 56.82 12.86
N ILE A 20 -29.58 57.88 13.54
CA ILE A 20 -31.02 58.13 13.74
C ILE A 20 -31.49 59.08 12.65
N ASP A 21 -32.41 58.63 11.80
CA ASP A 21 -33.07 59.47 10.80
C ASP A 21 -34.16 60.34 11.46
N LEU A 22 -33.86 61.64 11.61
CA LEU A 22 -34.78 62.61 12.20
C LEU A 22 -35.99 62.90 11.31
N TYR A 23 -35.83 62.76 9.98
CA TYR A 23 -36.90 62.97 9.01
C TYR A 23 -37.88 61.78 9.05
N GLU A 24 -37.37 60.55 9.07
CA GLU A 24 -38.18 59.34 9.20
C GLU A 24 -38.95 59.32 10.53
N LEU A 25 -38.32 59.77 11.62
CA LEU A 25 -38.94 59.83 12.93
C LEU A 25 -40.20 60.72 12.95
N LEU A 26 -40.09 61.92 12.36
CA LEU A 26 -41.22 62.84 12.19
C LEU A 26 -42.17 62.42 11.07
N GLY A 27 -41.74 61.54 10.17
CA GLY A 27 -42.48 61.08 9.00
C GLY A 27 -42.58 62.13 7.90
N VAL A 28 -41.51 62.89 7.72
CA VAL A 28 -41.38 63.95 6.71
C VAL A 28 -40.22 63.61 5.76
N ASP A 29 -40.22 64.21 4.58
CA ASP A 29 -39.09 64.10 3.64
C ASP A 29 -38.05 65.20 3.91
N ALA A 30 -36.81 64.97 3.46
CA ALA A 30 -35.70 65.93 3.58
C ALA A 30 -35.97 67.26 2.84
N LEU A 31 -36.92 67.29 1.89
CA LEU A 31 -37.34 68.49 1.17
C LEU A 31 -38.48 69.26 1.85
N THR A 32 -38.98 68.78 2.99
CA THR A 32 -40.13 69.39 3.68
C THR A 32 -39.76 70.77 4.26
N ALA A 33 -40.65 71.75 4.06
CA ALA A 33 -40.49 73.10 4.59
C ALA A 33 -40.66 73.15 6.12
N LYS A 34 -40.02 74.12 6.79
CA LYS A 34 -40.04 74.29 8.25
C LYS A 34 -41.46 74.29 8.86
N GLU A 35 -42.40 74.98 8.21
CA GLU A 35 -43.80 75.05 8.65
C GLU A 35 -44.50 73.69 8.69
N ASP A 36 -44.15 72.82 7.73
CA ASP A 36 -44.72 71.49 7.62
C ASP A 36 -44.05 70.50 8.59
N ILE A 37 -42.78 70.72 8.94
CA ILE A 37 -42.08 69.97 10.00
C ILE A 37 -42.79 70.18 11.35
N HIS A 38 -43.13 71.42 11.69
CA HIS A 38 -43.86 71.71 12.93
C HIS A 38 -45.28 71.11 12.92
N ARG A 39 -45.94 71.07 11.76
CA ARG A 39 -47.25 70.42 11.60
C ARG A 39 -47.16 68.90 11.73
N ALA A 40 -46.15 68.29 11.14
CA ALA A 40 -45.89 66.85 11.23
C ALA A 40 -45.56 66.44 12.66
N TRP A 41 -44.70 67.20 13.35
CA TRP A 41 -44.41 67.01 14.76
C TRP A 41 -45.70 67.04 15.59
N ARG A 42 -46.57 68.04 15.45
CA ARG A 42 -47.85 68.08 16.21
C ARG A 42 -48.71 66.83 16.00
N LYS A 43 -48.81 66.34 14.76
CA LYS A 43 -49.56 65.10 14.45
C LYS A 43 -48.93 63.87 15.11
N ARG A 44 -47.61 63.75 15.02
CA ARG A 44 -46.83 62.64 15.61
C ARG A 44 -46.87 62.69 17.14
N SER A 45 -46.73 63.89 17.68
CA SER A 45 -46.74 64.22 19.09
C SER A 45 -48.06 63.80 19.75
N VAL A 46 -49.22 64.11 19.14
CA VAL A 46 -50.50 63.64 19.69
C VAL A 46 -50.59 62.10 19.86
N LYS A 47 -49.87 61.32 19.05
CA LYS A 47 -49.82 59.85 19.16
C LYS A 47 -48.94 59.36 20.31
N TYR A 48 -47.85 60.06 20.60
CA TYR A 48 -46.84 59.66 21.61
C TYR A 48 -46.94 60.47 22.91
N HIS A 49 -47.94 61.35 23.04
CA HIS A 49 -48.14 62.18 24.23
C HIS A 49 -48.50 61.32 25.46
N PRO A 50 -47.95 61.61 26.66
CA PRO A 50 -48.16 60.80 27.87
C PRO A 50 -49.65 60.64 28.24
N ASP A 51 -50.45 61.69 28.04
CA ASP A 51 -51.89 61.67 28.31
C ASP A 51 -52.69 60.71 27.41
N LYS A 52 -52.27 60.56 26.15
CA LYS A 52 -52.99 59.73 25.15
C LYS A 52 -52.43 58.32 25.05
N ALA A 53 -51.13 58.15 25.25
CA ALA A 53 -50.47 56.86 25.11
C ALA A 53 -50.62 55.96 26.35
N ARG A 54 -50.90 56.53 27.54
CA ARG A 54 -51.12 55.81 28.82
C ARG A 54 -50.16 54.62 28.99
N GLU A 55 -50.62 53.38 28.80
CA GLU A 55 -49.82 52.14 28.96
C GLU A 55 -48.73 51.92 27.89
N ASN A 56 -48.86 52.52 26.70
CA ASN A 56 -47.88 52.42 25.60
C ASN A 56 -46.98 53.66 25.49
N PHE A 57 -46.86 54.45 26.56
CA PHE A 57 -46.02 55.64 26.55
C PHE A 57 -44.54 55.26 26.53
N ASP A 58 -43.84 55.80 25.54
CA ASP A 58 -42.40 55.65 25.38
C ASP A 58 -41.76 57.03 25.54
N ALA A 59 -41.18 57.27 26.72
CA ALA A 59 -40.57 58.54 27.08
C ALA A 59 -39.38 58.88 26.16
N GLU A 60 -38.60 57.88 25.76
CA GLU A 60 -37.43 58.07 24.91
C GLU A 60 -37.82 58.50 23.51
N LYS A 61 -38.85 57.85 22.93
CA LYS A 61 -39.38 58.25 21.61
C LYS A 61 -40.03 59.63 21.64
N TRP A 62 -40.70 59.97 22.73
CA TRP A 62 -41.28 61.31 22.91
C TRP A 62 -40.19 62.38 22.91
N GLU A 63 -39.17 62.20 23.76
CA GLU A 63 -38.04 63.13 23.87
C GLU A 63 -37.28 63.23 22.55
N LEU A 64 -37.10 62.11 21.84
CA LEU A 64 -36.47 62.09 20.52
C LEU A 64 -37.30 62.86 19.47
N LEU A 65 -38.63 62.79 19.52
CA LEU A 65 -39.52 63.54 18.63
C LEU A 65 -39.43 65.05 18.88
N GLU A 66 -39.35 65.47 20.14
CA GLU A 66 -39.15 66.88 20.51
C GLU A 66 -37.79 67.37 20.02
N LYS A 67 -36.73 66.63 20.30
CA LYS A 67 -35.37 66.95 19.83
C LYS A 67 -35.24 66.97 18.31
N ALA A 68 -35.90 66.04 17.61
CA ALA A 68 -35.93 66.01 16.14
C ALA A 68 -36.61 67.25 15.56
N ARG A 69 -37.74 67.68 16.16
CA ARG A 69 -38.38 68.94 15.76
C ARG A 69 -37.45 70.11 15.97
N ASP A 70 -36.78 70.20 17.11
CA ASP A 70 -35.95 71.35 17.45
C ASP A 70 -34.73 71.47 16.53
N VAL A 71 -34.07 70.34 16.23
CA VAL A 71 -32.95 70.26 15.28
C VAL A 71 -33.38 70.59 13.85
N LEU A 72 -34.51 70.04 13.39
CA LEU A 72 -34.98 70.24 12.00
C LEU A 72 -35.70 71.58 11.78
N SER A 73 -36.14 72.25 12.86
CA SER A 73 -36.75 73.57 12.83
C SER A 73 -35.70 74.67 12.63
N GLU A 74 -34.49 74.52 13.18
CA GLU A 74 -33.44 75.52 13.03
C GLU A 74 -32.57 75.27 11.79
N ASP A 75 -32.51 76.25 10.88
CA ASP A 75 -31.82 76.10 9.59
C ASP A 75 -30.33 75.75 9.75
N ASN A 76 -29.66 76.33 10.76
CA ASN A 76 -28.26 76.03 11.05
C ASN A 76 -28.06 74.59 11.55
N ALA A 77 -28.92 74.11 12.46
CA ALA A 77 -28.82 72.77 13.02
C ALA A 77 -29.18 71.71 11.96
N ARG A 78 -30.21 71.97 11.15
CA ARG A 78 -30.58 71.13 10.00
C ARG A 78 -29.44 71.00 8.99
N ALA A 79 -28.80 72.12 8.62
CA ALA A 79 -27.67 72.10 7.70
C ALA A 79 -26.49 71.27 8.22
N VAL A 80 -26.21 71.34 9.53
CA VAL A 80 -25.16 70.53 10.17
C VAL A 80 -25.52 69.04 10.17
N TYR A 81 -26.76 68.70 10.50
CA TYR A 81 -27.25 67.31 10.45
C TYR A 81 -27.16 66.71 9.04
N ASP A 82 -27.64 67.45 8.03
CA ASP A 82 -27.63 67.01 6.64
C ASP A 82 -26.19 66.84 6.13
N ALA A 83 -25.30 67.80 6.42
CA ALA A 83 -23.90 67.74 6.04
C ALA A 83 -23.16 66.56 6.71
N ALA A 84 -23.40 66.33 8.00
CA ALA A 84 -22.81 65.22 8.74
C ALA A 84 -23.29 63.86 8.20
N SER A 85 -24.60 63.72 7.95
CA SER A 85 -25.20 62.51 7.38
C SER A 85 -24.66 62.21 5.99
N GLN A 86 -24.55 63.22 5.12
CA GLN A 86 -23.96 63.07 3.78
C GLN A 86 -22.47 62.70 3.84
N ALA A 87 -21.70 63.38 4.70
CA ALA A 87 -20.27 63.09 4.86
C ALA A 87 -20.03 61.66 5.35
N LYS A 88 -20.88 61.16 6.27
CA LYS A 88 -20.82 59.78 6.74
C LYS A 88 -21.13 58.78 5.62
N LEU A 89 -22.17 59.05 4.82
CA LEU A 89 -22.52 58.21 3.68
C LEU A 89 -21.40 58.15 2.65
N LEU A 90 -20.80 59.30 2.31
CA LEU A 90 -19.65 59.36 1.40
C LEU A 90 -18.46 58.57 1.92
N ARG A 91 -18.08 58.76 3.19
CA ARG A 91 -16.99 57.98 3.83
C ARG A 91 -17.27 56.47 3.79
N LYS A 92 -18.53 56.05 3.98
CA LYS A 92 -18.92 54.65 3.89
C LYS A 92 -18.75 54.12 2.46
N GLN A 93 -19.20 54.86 1.46
CA GLN A 93 -19.05 54.50 0.04
C GLN A 93 -17.58 54.43 -0.37
N GLU A 94 -16.76 55.40 0.04
CA GLU A 94 -15.32 55.41 -0.19
C GLU A 94 -14.65 54.19 0.45
N ARG A 95 -14.99 53.88 1.71
CA ARG A 95 -14.47 52.69 2.38
C ARG A 95 -14.85 51.40 1.66
N GLU A 96 -16.11 51.26 1.28
CA GLU A 96 -16.59 50.10 0.52
C GLU A 96 -15.91 49.98 -0.85
N ALA A 97 -15.62 51.09 -1.53
CA ALA A 97 -14.86 51.10 -2.77
C ALA A 97 -13.42 50.63 -2.55
N MET A 98 -12.73 51.18 -1.55
CA MET A 98 -11.37 50.76 -1.18
C MET A 98 -11.31 49.29 -0.78
N ASP A 99 -12.31 48.80 -0.03
CA ASP A 99 -12.38 47.39 0.38
C ASP A 99 -12.62 46.47 -0.82
N LYS A 100 -13.43 46.88 -1.80
CA LYS A 100 -13.59 46.16 -3.07
C LYS A 100 -12.30 46.12 -3.88
N GLU A 101 -11.56 47.22 -3.94
CA GLU A 101 -10.25 47.27 -4.62
C GLU A 101 -9.21 46.39 -3.93
N ARG A 102 -9.12 46.46 -2.60
CA ARG A 102 -8.26 45.59 -1.79
C ARG A 102 -8.59 44.12 -2.02
N LYS A 103 -9.87 43.77 -2.04
CA LYS A 103 -10.31 42.40 -2.32
C LYS A 103 -9.89 41.95 -3.72
N LYS A 104 -10.14 42.76 -4.75
CA LYS A 104 -9.70 42.45 -6.12
C LYS A 104 -8.18 42.24 -6.20
N PHE A 105 -7.41 43.05 -5.51
CA PHE A 105 -5.95 42.92 -5.48
C PHE A 105 -5.51 41.63 -4.77
N ALA A 106 -6.13 41.31 -3.63
CA ALA A 106 -5.86 40.06 -2.91
C ALA A 106 -6.22 38.83 -3.76
N ASP A 107 -7.38 38.84 -4.42
CA ASP A 107 -7.84 37.74 -5.27
C ASP A 107 -6.90 37.55 -6.49
N ASP A 108 -6.42 38.63 -7.12
CA ASP A 108 -5.44 38.56 -8.22
C ASP A 108 -4.08 38.03 -7.74
N LEU A 109 -3.62 38.46 -6.56
CA LEU A 109 -2.38 37.96 -5.97
C LEU A 109 -2.48 36.45 -5.67
N GLU A 110 -3.57 36.02 -5.03
CA GLU A 110 -3.82 34.63 -4.70
C GLU A 110 -3.92 33.77 -5.97
N ALA A 111 -4.60 34.25 -7.01
CA ALA A 111 -4.69 33.56 -8.29
C ALA A 111 -3.32 33.35 -8.93
N ARG A 112 -2.44 34.36 -8.89
CA ARG A 112 -1.08 34.26 -9.42
C ARG A 112 -0.21 33.32 -8.59
N GLU A 113 -0.31 33.36 -7.27
CA GLU A 113 0.43 32.46 -6.38
C GLU A 113 0.00 31.00 -6.58
N ASN A 114 -1.30 30.74 -6.68
CA ASN A 114 -1.83 29.40 -6.97
C ASN A 114 -1.42 28.90 -8.36
N ALA A 115 -1.42 29.77 -9.37
CA ALA A 115 -0.92 29.43 -10.71
C ALA A 115 0.59 29.08 -10.67
N ALA A 116 1.40 29.85 -9.95
CA ALA A 116 2.82 29.56 -9.80
C ALA A 116 3.06 28.24 -9.01
N LYS A 117 2.24 28.00 -7.98
CA LYS A 117 2.29 26.77 -7.17
C LYS A 117 1.96 25.53 -8.00
N THR A 118 0.88 25.56 -8.77
CA THR A 118 0.49 24.43 -9.64
C THR A 118 1.56 24.13 -10.68
N VAL A 119 2.12 25.13 -11.35
CA VAL A 119 3.24 24.95 -12.29
C VAL A 119 4.46 24.33 -11.60
N ARG A 120 4.79 24.77 -10.38
CA ARG A 120 5.88 24.20 -9.60
C ARG A 120 5.62 22.74 -9.23
N GLU A 121 4.41 22.42 -8.77
CA GLU A 121 4.00 21.07 -8.40
C GLU A 121 4.03 20.13 -9.61
N GLU A 122 3.49 20.55 -10.76
CA GLU A 122 3.54 19.79 -12.01
C GLU A 122 4.98 19.52 -12.46
N ARG A 123 5.87 20.52 -12.34
CA ARG A 123 7.29 20.33 -12.67
C ARG A 123 7.93 19.32 -11.73
N GLN A 124 7.69 19.43 -10.43
CA GLN A 124 8.21 18.47 -9.44
C GLN A 124 7.70 17.06 -9.69
N GLN A 125 6.41 16.90 -10.03
CA GLN A 125 5.84 15.61 -10.38
C GLN A 125 6.50 15.02 -11.64
N LYS A 126 6.68 15.82 -12.68
CA LYS A 126 7.39 15.39 -13.90
C LYS A 126 8.83 14.99 -13.60
N ASP A 127 9.55 15.77 -12.80
CA ASP A 127 10.93 15.47 -12.41
C ASP A 127 11.00 14.15 -11.60
N LEU A 128 10.06 13.93 -10.68
CA LEU A 128 9.96 12.67 -9.92
C LEU A 128 9.63 11.48 -10.82
N GLU A 129 8.71 11.64 -11.77
CA GLU A 129 8.36 10.59 -12.74
C GLU A 129 9.54 10.25 -13.66
N MET A 130 10.29 11.26 -14.11
CA MET A 130 11.49 11.09 -14.90
C MET A 130 12.57 10.32 -14.12
N LEU A 131 12.82 10.71 -12.86
CA LEU A 131 13.77 10.01 -11.97
C LEU A 131 13.34 8.57 -11.69
N GLN A 132 12.04 8.32 -11.53
CA GLN A 132 11.51 6.95 -11.36
C GLN A 132 11.76 6.10 -12.60
N LYS A 133 11.46 6.62 -13.79
CA LYS A 133 11.74 5.94 -15.07
C LYS A 133 13.22 5.68 -15.28
N GLU A 134 14.08 6.63 -14.94
CA GLU A 134 15.53 6.43 -14.99
C GLU A 134 15.99 5.33 -14.01
N ARG A 135 15.45 5.33 -12.79
CA ARG A 135 15.75 4.29 -11.80
C ARG A 135 15.32 2.90 -12.28
N GLU A 136 14.14 2.80 -12.89
CA GLU A 136 13.64 1.54 -13.46
C GLU A 136 14.50 1.06 -14.62
N ARG A 137 14.88 1.97 -15.54
CA ARG A 137 15.80 1.66 -16.64
C ARG A 137 17.14 1.15 -16.14
N LEU A 138 17.72 1.79 -15.13
CA LEU A 138 18.98 1.36 -14.52
C LEU A 138 18.83 -0.01 -13.82
N ALA A 139 17.72 -0.23 -13.11
CA ALA A 139 17.44 -1.51 -12.48
C ALA A 139 17.24 -2.64 -13.51
N GLU A 140 16.58 -2.35 -14.63
CA GLU A 140 16.44 -3.30 -15.73
C GLU A 140 17.78 -3.61 -16.40
N GLN A 141 18.61 -2.58 -16.65
CA GLN A 141 19.98 -2.77 -17.14
C GLN A 141 20.82 -3.64 -16.18
N GLN A 142 20.73 -3.39 -14.87
CA GLN A 142 21.41 -4.21 -13.87
C GLN A 142 20.93 -5.66 -13.90
N ARG A 143 19.62 -5.90 -13.95
CA ARG A 143 19.06 -7.26 -14.07
C ARG A 143 19.56 -7.98 -15.31
N MET A 144 19.61 -7.30 -16.44
CA MET A 144 20.12 -7.89 -17.69
C MET A 144 21.60 -8.25 -17.56
N HIS A 145 22.41 -7.37 -16.96
CA HIS A 145 23.81 -7.64 -16.68
C HIS A 145 23.99 -8.81 -15.70
N ASP A 146 23.18 -8.88 -14.64
CA ASP A 146 23.23 -9.95 -13.64
C ASP A 146 22.83 -11.31 -14.25
N ASP A 147 21.77 -11.34 -15.08
CA ASP A 147 21.34 -12.55 -15.79
C ASP A 147 22.37 -12.99 -16.85
N GLU A 148 23.03 -12.04 -17.52
CA GLU A 148 24.13 -12.35 -18.44
C GLU A 148 25.36 -12.87 -17.70
N ALA A 149 25.72 -12.26 -16.56
CA ALA A 149 26.80 -12.73 -15.71
C ALA A 149 26.51 -14.14 -15.17
N ARG A 150 25.26 -14.43 -14.77
CA ARG A 150 24.85 -15.78 -14.37
C ARG A 150 25.05 -16.79 -15.50
N ARG A 151 24.59 -16.47 -16.72
CA ARG A 151 24.79 -17.33 -17.89
C ARG A 151 26.27 -17.55 -18.22
N GLN A 152 27.09 -16.51 -18.11
CA GLN A 152 28.54 -16.63 -18.33
C GLN A 152 29.21 -17.47 -17.24
N ALA A 153 28.78 -17.35 -15.98
CA ALA A 153 29.29 -18.16 -14.87
C ALA A 153 28.92 -19.64 -15.03
N GLU A 154 27.68 -19.95 -15.42
CA GLU A 154 27.23 -21.31 -15.75
C GLU A 154 28.07 -21.89 -16.90
N ALA A 155 28.25 -21.14 -18.00
CA ALA A 155 29.09 -21.58 -19.11
C ALA A 155 30.57 -21.77 -18.72
N ALA A 156 31.10 -20.94 -17.82
CA ALA A 156 32.45 -21.09 -17.30
C ALA A 156 32.60 -22.34 -16.44
N GLN A 157 31.60 -22.65 -15.59
CA GLN A 157 31.56 -23.89 -14.80
C GLN A 157 31.53 -25.11 -15.71
N GLU A 158 30.71 -25.11 -16.76
CA GLU A 158 30.68 -26.22 -17.74
C GLU A 158 32.04 -26.44 -18.42
N VAL A 159 32.74 -25.36 -18.77
CA VAL A 159 34.10 -25.44 -19.35
C VAL A 159 35.10 -25.99 -18.34
N GLU A 160 35.01 -25.58 -17.08
CA GLU A 160 35.86 -26.08 -16.00
C GLU A 160 35.63 -27.58 -15.77
N ASP A 161 34.37 -28.02 -15.70
CA ASP A 161 33.98 -29.43 -15.55
C ASP A 161 34.49 -30.29 -16.72
N LEU A 162 34.35 -29.80 -17.96
CA LEU A 162 34.89 -30.45 -19.15
C LEU A 162 36.42 -30.54 -19.12
N ALA A 163 37.09 -29.47 -18.66
CA ALA A 163 38.54 -29.47 -18.50
C ALA A 163 38.99 -30.44 -17.40
N GLU A 164 38.26 -30.54 -16.29
CA GLU A 164 38.53 -31.49 -15.21
C GLU A 164 38.31 -32.93 -15.68
N ALA A 165 37.23 -33.22 -16.41
CA ALA A 165 36.98 -34.52 -17.02
C ALA A 165 38.11 -34.93 -17.98
N ARG A 166 38.60 -33.99 -18.79
CA ARG A 166 39.75 -34.20 -19.67
C ARG A 166 41.04 -34.44 -18.89
N ARG A 167 41.28 -33.74 -17.78
CA ARG A 167 42.42 -33.97 -16.88
C ARG A 167 42.34 -35.34 -16.23
N ARG A 168 41.20 -35.74 -15.68
CA ARG A 168 40.97 -37.08 -15.11
C ARG A 168 41.18 -38.19 -16.14
N LEU A 169 40.72 -37.99 -17.38
CA LEU A 169 40.97 -38.94 -18.48
C LEU A 169 42.46 -39.02 -18.83
N LYS A 170 43.15 -37.87 -18.86
CA LYS A 170 44.60 -37.81 -19.10
C LYS A 170 45.36 -38.53 -17.99
N GLU A 171 45.04 -38.26 -16.72
CA GLU A 171 45.64 -38.93 -15.57
C GLU A 171 45.40 -40.45 -15.58
N LYS A 172 44.18 -40.90 -15.88
CA LYS A 172 43.88 -42.33 -16.06
C LYS A 172 44.69 -42.96 -17.20
N LYS A 173 44.87 -42.24 -18.32
CA LYS A 173 45.71 -42.70 -19.43
C LYS A 173 47.18 -42.79 -19.02
N ASP A 174 47.69 -41.77 -18.32
CA ASP A 174 49.07 -41.71 -17.85
C ASP A 174 49.35 -42.77 -16.76
N ASP A 175 48.43 -43.01 -15.83
CA ASP A 175 48.51 -44.10 -14.85
C ASP A 175 48.45 -45.48 -15.51
N ARG A 176 47.57 -45.65 -16.50
CA ARG A 176 47.53 -46.89 -17.30
C ARG A 176 48.84 -47.10 -18.07
N ALA A 177 49.43 -46.04 -18.61
CA ALA A 177 50.74 -46.08 -19.27
C ALA A 177 51.85 -46.45 -18.28
N ARG A 178 51.88 -45.82 -17.09
CA ARG A 178 52.80 -46.16 -15.99
C ARG A 178 52.68 -47.60 -15.54
N ARG A 179 51.45 -48.10 -15.31
CA ARG A 179 51.19 -49.50 -14.96
C ARG A 179 51.60 -50.47 -16.06
N ARG A 180 51.41 -50.11 -17.33
CA ARG A 180 51.88 -50.91 -18.48
C ARG A 180 53.40 -50.98 -18.51
N GLN A 181 54.09 -49.85 -18.39
CA GLN A 181 55.56 -49.80 -18.30
C GLN A 181 56.08 -50.60 -17.11
N ALA A 182 55.44 -50.49 -15.94
CA ALA A 182 55.80 -51.27 -14.74
C ALA A 182 55.54 -52.78 -14.93
N LYS A 183 54.45 -53.18 -15.60
CA LYS A 183 54.20 -54.58 -15.94
C LYS A 183 55.18 -55.10 -17.00
N GLU A 184 55.55 -54.29 -17.98
CA GLU A 184 56.55 -54.65 -18.98
C GLU A 184 57.94 -54.78 -18.34
N SER A 185 58.32 -53.87 -17.44
CA SER A 185 59.57 -54.00 -16.69
C SER A 185 59.54 -55.17 -15.70
N MET A 186 58.43 -55.41 -14.99
CA MET A 186 58.27 -56.59 -14.13
C MET A 186 58.21 -57.90 -14.90
N LYS A 187 57.64 -57.93 -16.11
CA LYS A 187 57.65 -59.11 -16.99
C LYS A 187 59.04 -59.35 -17.57
N ALA A 188 59.81 -58.29 -17.82
CA ALA A 188 61.21 -58.39 -18.24
C ALA A 188 62.12 -58.87 -17.09
N THR A 189 61.79 -58.58 -15.83
CA THR A 189 62.60 -58.99 -14.67
C THR A 189 62.14 -60.30 -14.01
N PHE A 190 60.87 -60.66 -14.11
CA PHE A 190 60.28 -61.86 -13.51
C PHE A 190 59.31 -62.52 -14.51
N GLY A 191 59.69 -63.69 -15.04
CA GLY A 191 58.84 -64.48 -15.95
C GLY A 191 57.49 -64.86 -15.32
N SER A 192 56.43 -64.90 -16.13
CA SER A 192 55.03 -65.02 -15.68
C SER A 192 54.72 -66.31 -14.90
N THR A 193 54.07 -66.20 -13.74
CA THR A 193 53.44 -67.32 -13.01
C THR A 193 52.01 -66.95 -12.60
N SER A 194 51.03 -67.75 -13.01
CA SER A 194 49.59 -67.58 -12.72
C SER A 194 49.16 -68.42 -11.50
N LYS A 195 48.24 -67.90 -10.67
CA LYS A 195 47.56 -68.66 -9.60
C LYS A 195 46.03 -68.53 -9.71
N PRO A 196 45.24 -69.55 -9.30
CA PRO A 196 43.83 -69.71 -9.65
C PRO A 196 42.86 -69.14 -8.60
N SER A 197 41.62 -68.93 -9.06
CA SER A 197 40.50 -68.34 -8.35
C SER A 197 39.79 -69.33 -7.41
N GLY A 198 39.39 -68.88 -6.22
CA GLY A 198 38.50 -69.59 -5.28
C GLY A 198 37.00 -69.30 -5.51
N PRO A 199 36.09 -70.04 -4.83
CA PRO A 199 34.69 -70.23 -5.25
C PRO A 199 33.68 -69.21 -4.69
N ALA A 200 32.51 -69.14 -5.34
CA ALA A 200 31.45 -68.13 -5.18
C ALA A 200 30.24 -68.60 -4.36
N ASN A 201 29.56 -67.61 -3.76
CA ASN A 201 28.43 -67.62 -2.83
C ASN A 201 27.20 -68.50 -3.18
N GLY A 202 26.57 -69.09 -2.16
CA GLY A 202 25.22 -69.66 -2.20
C GLY A 202 25.15 -71.08 -1.61
N ILE A 203 24.90 -71.18 -0.31
CA ILE A 203 24.92 -72.42 0.47
C ILE A 203 23.57 -73.14 0.24
N ILE A 204 23.59 -74.37 -0.31
CA ILE A 204 22.46 -75.29 -0.58
C ILE A 204 21.80 -75.15 -1.96
N ASN A 205 21.79 -76.26 -2.72
CA ASN A 205 21.20 -76.38 -4.05
C ASN A 205 19.91 -77.21 -3.96
N VAL A 206 18.76 -76.56 -3.79
CA VAL A 206 17.44 -77.21 -3.72
C VAL A 206 16.85 -77.36 -5.13
N PRO A 207 16.50 -78.57 -5.60
CA PRO A 207 15.85 -78.79 -6.88
C PRO A 207 14.52 -78.06 -7.00
N GLY A 208 14.25 -77.48 -8.18
CA GLY A 208 13.05 -76.66 -8.41
C GLY A 208 11.73 -77.40 -8.18
N ASP A 209 11.66 -78.69 -8.53
CA ASP A 209 10.44 -79.51 -8.45
C ASP A 209 10.12 -80.00 -7.02
N TYR A 210 10.93 -79.62 -6.02
CA TYR A 210 10.71 -79.98 -4.62
C TYR A 210 9.41 -79.36 -4.10
N ILE A 211 8.52 -80.20 -3.59
CA ILE A 211 7.25 -79.82 -2.97
C ILE A 211 7.49 -79.82 -1.46
N ALA A 212 7.68 -78.64 -0.87
CA ALA A 212 7.77 -78.51 0.57
C ALA A 212 6.36 -78.48 1.15
N ASP A 213 5.96 -79.51 1.92
CA ASP A 213 4.63 -79.59 2.54
C ASP A 213 4.50 -78.60 3.72
N LEU A 214 4.43 -77.31 3.40
CA LEU A 214 4.38 -76.17 4.32
C LEU A 214 2.94 -75.71 4.59
N GLY A 215 1.95 -76.60 4.43
CA GLY A 215 0.52 -76.27 4.51
C GLY A 215 -0.04 -75.54 3.29
N VAL A 216 0.81 -75.28 2.29
CA VAL A 216 0.44 -74.81 0.95
C VAL A 216 1.21 -75.68 -0.03
N ASN A 217 0.50 -76.44 -0.86
CA ASN A 217 1.09 -77.43 -1.77
C ASN A 217 1.70 -76.73 -3.00
N LYS A 218 2.83 -76.04 -2.81
CA LYS A 218 3.54 -75.23 -3.81
C LYS A 218 4.95 -75.75 -4.05
N GLN A 219 5.43 -75.64 -5.29
CA GLN A 219 6.78 -76.04 -5.67
C GLN A 219 7.81 -74.98 -5.23
N TYR A 220 9.05 -75.41 -4.98
CA TYR A 220 10.11 -74.53 -4.50
C TYR A 220 10.37 -73.33 -5.44
N TRP A 221 10.35 -73.54 -6.75
CA TRP A 221 10.48 -72.44 -7.72
C TRP A 221 9.31 -71.44 -7.63
N GLU A 222 8.11 -71.88 -7.27
CA GLU A 222 6.96 -70.98 -7.09
C GLU A 222 7.15 -70.07 -5.88
N LEU A 223 7.76 -70.57 -4.80
CA LEU A 223 8.13 -69.77 -3.64
C LEU A 223 9.20 -68.71 -4.00
N VAL A 224 10.18 -69.10 -4.82
CA VAL A 224 11.19 -68.17 -5.35
C VAL A 224 10.56 -67.11 -6.26
N CYS A 225 9.60 -67.48 -7.10
CA CYS A 225 8.81 -66.54 -7.90
C CYS A 225 7.94 -65.61 -7.04
N ASP A 226 7.33 -66.10 -5.97
CA ASP A 226 6.58 -65.30 -5.00
C ASP A 226 7.48 -64.27 -4.30
N LYS A 227 8.74 -64.65 -3.97
CA LYS A 227 9.74 -63.72 -3.40
C LYS A 227 10.09 -62.62 -4.39
N LEU A 228 10.32 -62.97 -5.66
CA LEU A 228 10.64 -62.00 -6.70
C LEU A 228 9.47 -61.03 -6.95
N ARG A 229 8.23 -61.54 -6.95
CA ARG A 229 7.01 -60.71 -7.05
C ARG A 229 6.88 -59.76 -5.86
N ALA A 230 7.08 -60.25 -4.63
CA ALA A 230 7.03 -59.41 -3.43
C ALA A 230 8.11 -58.32 -3.41
N VAL A 231 9.35 -58.66 -3.83
CA VAL A 231 10.45 -57.68 -3.93
C VAL A 231 10.17 -56.63 -5.00
N GLN A 232 9.60 -57.04 -6.13
CA GLN A 232 9.22 -56.09 -7.19
C GLN A 232 8.04 -55.20 -6.76
N ALA A 233 7.10 -55.71 -5.96
CA ALA A 233 6.01 -54.93 -5.39
C ALA A 233 6.52 -53.84 -4.44
N VAL A 234 7.45 -54.16 -3.53
CA VAL A 234 8.12 -53.15 -2.66
C VAL A 234 8.82 -52.09 -3.50
N ARG A 235 9.55 -52.49 -4.55
CA ARG A 235 10.23 -51.56 -5.46
C ARG A 235 9.25 -50.65 -6.21
N ASN A 236 8.10 -51.15 -6.61
CA ASN A 236 7.08 -50.34 -7.27
C ASN A 236 6.44 -49.35 -6.30
N LEU A 237 6.12 -49.79 -5.07
CA LEU A 237 5.57 -48.93 -4.01
C LEU A 237 6.54 -47.82 -3.57
N GLN A 238 7.85 -48.09 -3.58
CA GLN A 238 8.90 -47.09 -3.33
C GLN A 238 9.01 -46.02 -4.44
N LYS A 239 8.57 -46.32 -5.67
CA LYS A 239 8.59 -45.36 -6.78
C LYS A 239 7.36 -44.44 -6.80
N GLU A 240 6.26 -44.86 -6.17
CA GLU A 240 4.97 -44.18 -6.20
C GLU A 240 4.70 -43.30 -4.95
N ASP A 241 5.74 -42.98 -4.16
CA ASP A 241 5.64 -42.18 -2.91
C ASP A 241 4.49 -42.63 -2.00
N THR A 242 4.38 -43.95 -1.81
CA THR A 242 3.30 -44.55 -1.01
C THR A 242 3.53 -44.39 0.50
N PRO A 243 2.45 -44.30 1.31
CA PRO A 243 2.57 -44.09 2.76
C PRO A 243 3.35 -45.23 3.44
N ALA A 244 4.14 -44.86 4.46
CA ALA A 244 5.11 -45.75 5.11
C ALA A 244 4.50 -47.04 5.68
N GLU A 245 3.23 -47.01 6.11
CA GLU A 245 2.51 -48.20 6.60
C GLU A 245 2.33 -49.27 5.51
N VAL A 246 2.07 -48.86 4.27
CA VAL A 246 1.89 -49.78 3.13
C VAL A 246 3.23 -50.37 2.69
N LEU A 247 4.30 -49.58 2.78
CA LEU A 247 5.66 -50.06 2.51
C LEU A 247 6.11 -51.10 3.54
N GLN A 248 5.85 -50.86 4.83
CA GLN A 248 6.18 -51.80 5.91
C GLN A 248 5.42 -53.13 5.77
N GLU A 249 4.14 -53.09 5.39
CA GLU A 249 3.37 -54.31 5.12
C GLU A 249 3.95 -55.10 3.94
N ALA A 250 4.32 -54.41 2.85
CA ALA A 250 4.93 -55.06 1.69
C ALA A 250 6.31 -55.67 2.00
N GLU A 251 7.10 -55.02 2.86
CA GLU A 251 8.36 -55.57 3.36
C GLU A 251 8.14 -56.79 4.26
N ARG A 252 7.07 -56.80 5.09
CA ARG A 252 6.69 -57.96 5.89
C ARG A 252 6.35 -59.16 5.01
N VAL A 253 5.63 -58.95 3.91
CA VAL A 253 5.34 -60.00 2.91
C VAL A 253 6.63 -60.57 2.31
N VAL A 254 7.63 -59.74 2.00
CA VAL A 254 8.94 -60.22 1.51
C VAL A 254 9.64 -61.09 2.56
N GLN A 255 9.59 -60.70 3.83
CA GLN A 255 10.19 -61.47 4.92
C GLN A 255 9.48 -62.81 5.13
N GLU A 256 8.14 -62.84 5.07
CA GLU A 256 7.34 -64.07 5.18
C GLU A 256 7.67 -65.07 4.06
N VAL A 257 7.81 -64.61 2.82
CA VAL A 257 8.19 -65.50 1.70
C VAL A 257 9.63 -66.00 1.85
N ARG A 258 10.56 -65.16 2.32
CA ARG A 258 11.94 -65.60 2.64
C ARG A 258 11.97 -66.66 3.73
N HIS A 259 11.15 -66.52 4.76
CA HIS A 259 11.02 -67.51 5.82
C HIS A 259 10.50 -68.85 5.27
N LYS A 260 9.49 -68.82 4.39
CA LYS A 260 8.97 -70.05 3.74
C LYS A 260 10.00 -70.73 2.85
N ILE A 261 10.81 -69.96 2.11
CA ILE A 261 11.93 -70.50 1.33
C ILE A 261 12.97 -71.15 2.24
N HIS A 262 13.34 -70.48 3.32
CA HIS A 262 14.30 -71.03 4.28
C HIS A 262 13.78 -72.31 4.96
N GLU A 263 12.49 -72.35 5.32
CA GLU A 263 11.87 -73.56 5.87
C GLU A 263 11.85 -74.70 4.86
N ALA A 264 11.60 -74.41 3.58
CA ALA A 264 11.70 -75.39 2.50
C ALA A 264 13.14 -75.90 2.33
N GLU A 265 14.14 -75.03 2.35
CA GLU A 265 15.57 -75.38 2.29
C GLU A 265 15.97 -76.29 3.46
N VAL A 266 15.62 -75.92 4.70
CA VAL A 266 15.93 -76.70 5.91
C VAL A 266 15.24 -78.07 5.90
N ARG A 267 14.00 -78.16 5.39
CA ARG A 267 13.31 -79.46 5.25
C ARG A 267 13.98 -80.33 4.19
N TYR A 268 14.32 -79.76 3.04
CA TYR A 268 15.06 -80.48 2.00
C TYR A 268 16.41 -80.99 2.51
N GLU A 269 17.14 -80.20 3.29
CA GLU A 269 18.38 -80.65 3.95
C GLU A 269 18.12 -81.83 4.91
N ARG A 270 17.05 -81.79 5.71
CA ARG A 270 16.71 -82.89 6.63
C ARG A 270 16.34 -84.18 5.89
N GLU A 271 15.61 -84.07 4.78
CA GLU A 271 15.19 -85.22 3.95
C GLU A 271 16.38 -85.81 3.16
N THR A 272 17.26 -84.97 2.64
CA THR A 272 18.49 -85.42 1.94
C THR A 272 19.55 -85.95 2.90
N ALA A 273 19.57 -85.52 4.16
CA ALA A 273 20.48 -86.05 5.19
C ALA A 273 20.00 -87.39 5.80
N THR A 274 18.74 -87.77 5.60
CA THR A 274 18.16 -89.04 6.08
C THR A 274 18.12 -90.14 5.01
N THR A 275 18.54 -89.84 3.78
CA THR A 275 18.63 -90.75 2.63
C THR A 275 20.08 -91.08 2.31
#